data_AF-A0A2E6Z0U3-F1
#
_entry.id   AF-A0A2E6Z0U3-F1
#
_cell.length_a   1.000
_cell.length_b   1.000
_cell.length_c   1.000
_cell.angle_alpha   90.00
_cell.angle_beta   90.00
_cell.angle_gamma   90.00
#
_symmetry.space_group_name_H-M   'P 1'
#
loop_
_entity.id
_entity.type
_entity.pdbx_description
1 polymer ?
#
loop_
_entity_poly.entity_id
_entity_poly.type
_entity_poly.pdbx_seq_one_letter_code
_entity_poly.pdbx_strand_id
1 'polypeptide(L)'
;MKLKINKNFIYFVFLSLSGVLICLLIFGGQQFRINNINQDLNKKITENLNQKMFILEQEDRLDRISHNFASGGGKIKRTFPSSEEGQIVQLNDFFSFDRHHFIYESSGNDENFFLNTDIIDNLEILKDSYKLFINAQSISNFQITQYDTNGHRLSFEGIALINFDFNTNDNPEIFEEFKSEEVEHAMFKVELIDGGIGGASAGDSIEITLMPNSVDAPLLFKVFGDNEIFSGKLDVAEITINNPTR
;
A
#
# COMPACT_ATOMS: atom_id res chain seq x y z
N MET A 1 66.55 12.01 73.77
CA MET A 1 65.50 12.96 74.21
C MET A 1 64.14 12.32 73.93
N LYS A 2 63.47 11.76 74.96
CA LYS A 2 62.18 11.06 74.81
C LYS A 2 61.05 12.10 74.83
N LEU A 3 60.34 12.30 73.73
CA LEU A 3 59.12 13.12 73.71
C LEU A 3 58.09 12.48 74.65
N LYS A 4 57.75 13.17 75.75
CA LYS A 4 56.58 12.83 76.58
C LYS A 4 55.35 13.40 75.88
N ILE A 5 54.64 12.56 75.13
CA ILE A 5 53.37 12.93 74.53
C ILE A 5 52.32 13.03 75.65
N ASN A 6 51.63 14.16 75.73
CA ASN A 6 50.57 14.41 76.72
C ASN A 6 49.33 13.56 76.39
N LYS A 7 48.85 12.76 77.35
CA LYS A 7 47.68 11.87 77.17
C LYS A 7 46.43 12.63 76.70
N ASN A 8 46.26 13.89 77.11
CA ASN A 8 45.13 14.71 76.68
C ASN A 8 45.22 15.12 75.20
N PHE A 9 46.44 15.29 74.68
CA PHE A 9 46.67 15.58 73.27
C PHE A 9 46.36 14.36 72.39
N ILE A 10 46.73 13.16 72.84
CA ILE A 10 46.39 11.90 72.15
C ILE A 10 44.86 11.71 72.10
N TYR A 11 44.16 11.99 73.20
CA TYR A 11 42.71 11.87 73.26
C TYR A 11 42.00 12.86 72.34
N PHE A 12 42.47 14.11 72.27
CA PHE A 12 41.96 15.13 71.36
C PHE A 12 42.17 14.74 69.88
N VAL A 13 43.37 14.25 69.53
CA VAL A 13 43.67 13.76 68.18
C VAL A 13 42.75 12.59 67.83
N PHE A 14 42.55 11.63 68.73
CA PHE A 14 41.67 10.48 68.50
C PHE A 14 40.20 10.89 68.32
N LEU A 15 39.71 11.84 69.12
CA LEU A 15 38.36 12.38 69.00
C LEU A 15 38.16 13.13 67.67
N SER A 16 39.17 13.91 67.25
CA SER A 16 39.14 14.62 65.97
C SER A 16 39.14 13.65 64.79
N LEU A 17 39.94 12.57 64.85
CA LEU A 17 39.99 11.55 63.81
C LEU A 17 38.68 10.78 63.70
N SER A 18 38.04 10.45 64.84
CA SER A 18 36.75 9.76 64.84
C SER A 18 35.64 10.65 64.27
N GLY A 19 35.64 11.95 64.60
CA GLY A 19 34.72 12.93 64.01
C GLY A 19 34.86 13.04 62.50
N VAL A 20 36.10 13.12 61.98
CA VAL A 20 36.37 13.14 60.54
C VAL A 20 35.91 11.86 59.86
N LEU A 21 36.14 10.70 60.49
CA LEU A 21 35.70 9.40 59.95
C LEU A 21 34.17 9.30 59.87
N ILE A 22 33.45 9.78 60.89
CA ILE A 22 31.98 9.82 60.89
C ILE A 22 31.46 10.72 59.77
N CYS A 23 32.05 11.91 59.59
CA CYS A 23 31.69 12.79 58.47
C CYS A 23 31.92 12.11 57.11
N LEU A 24 33.05 11.44 56.91
CA LEU A 24 33.34 10.70 55.67
C LEU A 24 32.34 9.57 55.42
N LEU A 25 31.92 8.84 56.46
CA LEU A 25 30.91 7.79 56.34
C LEU A 25 29.53 8.36 55.97
N ILE A 26 29.14 9.50 56.54
CA ILE A 26 27.87 10.19 56.21
C ILE A 26 27.92 10.69 54.76
N PHE A 27 28.99 11.37 54.36
CA PHE A 27 29.14 11.88 52.99
C PHE A 27 29.21 10.73 51.97
N GLY A 28 29.98 9.68 52.24
CA GLY A 28 30.07 8.50 51.39
C GLY A 28 28.73 7.78 51.24
N GLY A 29 27.98 7.63 52.34
CA GLY A 29 26.63 7.06 52.32
C GLY A 29 25.63 7.90 51.52
N GLN A 30 25.71 9.22 51.60
CA GLN A 30 24.88 10.11 50.77
C GLN A 30 25.24 10.04 49.29
N GLN A 31 26.53 10.04 48.94
CA GLN A 31 26.99 9.92 47.55
C GLN A 31 26.55 8.57 46.93
N PHE A 32 26.63 7.48 47.69
CA PHE A 32 26.15 6.16 47.24
C PHE A 32 24.63 6.17 46.97
N ARG A 33 23.83 6.78 47.85
CA ARG A 33 22.39 6.92 47.65
C ARG A 33 22.06 7.76 46.42
N ILE A 34 22.74 8.89 46.23
CA ILE A 34 22.55 9.77 45.07
C ILE A 34 22.91 9.02 43.78
N ASN A 35 24.01 8.27 43.77
CA ASN A 35 24.43 7.51 42.59
C ASN A 35 23.41 6.43 42.20
N ASN A 36 22.86 5.71 43.18
CA ASN A 36 21.83 4.70 42.93
C ASN A 36 20.52 5.33 42.42
N ILE A 37 20.13 6.49 42.99
CA ILE A 37 18.95 7.25 42.52
C ILE A 37 19.17 7.70 41.07
N ASN A 38 20.35 8.22 40.73
CA ASN A 38 20.67 8.65 39.37
C ASN A 38 20.64 7.47 38.38
N GLN A 39 21.14 6.29 38.77
CA GLN A 39 21.06 5.09 37.94
C GLN A 39 19.60 4.64 37.70
N ASP A 40 18.77 4.62 38.75
CA ASP A 40 17.34 4.28 38.62
C ASP A 40 16.59 5.30 37.76
N LEU A 41 16.92 6.58 37.90
CA LEU A 41 16.33 7.67 37.14
C LEU A 41 16.70 7.59 35.65
N ASN A 42 17.98 7.31 35.33
CA ASN A 42 18.43 7.09 33.96
C ASN A 42 17.78 5.87 33.31
N LYS A 43 17.58 4.80 34.08
CA LYS A 43 16.88 3.60 33.61
C LYS A 43 15.42 3.94 33.27
N LYS A 44 14.71 4.66 34.15
CA LYS A 44 13.33 5.11 33.91
C LYS A 44 13.21 6.05 32.72
N ILE A 45 14.17 6.96 32.51
CA ILE A 45 14.22 7.82 31.32
C ILE A 45 14.30 6.98 30.05
N THR A 46 15.19 5.98 30.04
CA THR A 46 15.37 5.08 28.89
C THR A 46 14.11 4.26 28.62
N GLU A 47 13.48 3.71 29.66
CA GLU A 47 12.21 3.00 29.55
C GLU A 47 11.09 3.91 29.02
N ASN A 48 11.01 5.16 29.47
CA ASN A 48 10.03 6.13 28.98
C ASN A 48 10.27 6.49 27.50
N LEU A 49 11.53 6.66 27.08
CA LEU A 49 11.87 6.87 25.67
C LEU A 49 11.46 5.67 24.81
N ASN A 50 11.75 4.45 25.26
CA ASN A 50 11.34 3.24 24.55
C ASN A 50 9.81 3.10 24.47
N GLN A 51 9.09 3.45 25.54
CA GLN A 51 7.62 3.49 25.54
C GLN A 51 7.09 4.54 24.55
N LYS A 52 7.68 5.74 24.50
CA LYS A 52 7.32 6.76 23.51
C LYS A 52 7.55 6.28 22.08
N MET A 53 8.71 5.66 21.81
CA MET A 53 9.00 5.09 20.49
C MET A 53 8.01 4.00 20.12
N PHE A 54 7.66 3.13 21.06
CA PHE A 54 6.64 2.10 20.84
C PHE A 54 5.27 2.70 20.57
N ILE A 55 4.86 3.74 21.32
CA ILE A 55 3.60 4.44 21.08
C ILE A 55 3.58 5.06 19.68
N LEU A 56 4.65 5.75 19.27
CA LEU A 56 4.77 6.31 17.92
C LEU A 56 4.67 5.22 16.85
N GLU A 57 5.34 4.07 17.05
CA GLU A 57 5.24 2.94 16.12
C GLU A 57 3.80 2.39 16.05
N GLN A 58 3.10 2.34 17.18
CA GLN A 58 1.70 1.91 17.22
C GLN A 58 0.77 2.96 16.62
N GLU A 59 1.00 4.25 16.82
CA GLU A 59 0.27 5.34 16.17
C GLU A 59 0.47 5.28 14.66
N ASP A 60 1.70 5.11 14.17
CA ASP A 60 2.00 4.90 12.75
C ASP A 60 1.30 3.65 12.20
N ARG A 61 1.27 2.55 12.97
CA ARG A 61 0.55 1.32 12.60
C ARG A 61 -0.96 1.57 12.57
N LEU A 62 -1.49 2.27 13.57
CA LEU A 62 -2.90 2.59 13.69
C LEU A 62 -3.32 3.54 12.58
N ASP A 63 -2.55 4.56 12.25
CA ASP A 63 -2.79 5.43 11.11
C ASP A 63 -2.80 4.61 9.84
N ARG A 64 -1.76 3.80 9.60
CA ARG A 64 -1.71 2.83 8.49
C ARG A 64 -2.91 1.89 8.45
N ILE A 65 -3.57 1.60 9.57
CA ILE A 65 -4.75 0.72 9.69
C ILE A 65 -6.08 1.50 9.64
N SER A 66 -6.11 2.75 10.07
CA SER A 66 -7.32 3.53 10.36
C SER A 66 -7.73 4.45 9.22
N HIS A 67 -6.77 4.95 8.43
CA HIS A 67 -7.06 5.95 7.41
C HIS A 67 -7.08 5.31 6.01
N ASN A 68 -8.12 5.62 5.23
CA ASN A 68 -8.12 5.41 3.78
C ASN A 68 -7.14 6.41 3.16
N PHE A 69 -5.88 6.01 3.01
CA PHE A 69 -4.83 6.86 2.43
C PHE A 69 -5.00 7.07 0.94
N ALA A 70 -5.79 6.24 0.27
CA ALA A 70 -6.21 6.54 -1.08
C ALA A 70 -7.56 5.92 -1.39
N SER A 71 -8.29 6.61 -2.24
CA SER A 71 -9.54 6.15 -2.82
C SER A 71 -9.79 6.93 -4.09
N GLY A 72 -10.60 6.37 -4.97
CA GLY A 72 -10.98 7.06 -6.18
C GLY A 72 -11.83 6.20 -7.07
N GLY A 73 -12.19 6.78 -8.20
CA GLY A 73 -12.95 6.11 -9.21
C GLY A 73 -13.24 7.04 -10.38
N GLY A 74 -13.73 6.45 -11.44
CA GLY A 74 -14.04 7.21 -12.63
C GLY A 74 -14.23 6.36 -13.86
N LYS A 75 -14.15 7.04 -15.00
CA LYS A 75 -14.30 6.42 -16.31
C LYS A 75 -13.00 6.45 -17.12
N ILE A 76 -12.68 5.31 -17.71
CA ILE A 76 -11.59 5.14 -18.67
C ILE A 76 -12.22 5.00 -20.06
N LYS A 77 -11.73 5.77 -21.02
CA LYS A 77 -12.12 5.64 -22.43
C LYS A 77 -11.06 4.84 -23.16
N ARG A 78 -11.43 3.63 -23.61
CA ARG A 78 -10.62 2.80 -24.51
C ARG A 78 -11.22 2.81 -25.90
N THR A 79 -10.37 2.81 -26.92
CA THR A 79 -10.79 2.88 -28.32
C THR A 79 -10.29 1.64 -29.06
N PHE A 80 -11.18 1.02 -29.81
CA PHE A 80 -10.93 -0.17 -30.60
C PHE A 80 -11.26 0.10 -32.08
N PRO A 81 -10.62 -0.59 -33.03
CA PRO A 81 -11.06 -0.56 -34.42
C PRO A 81 -12.48 -1.10 -34.55
N SER A 82 -13.33 -0.41 -35.32
CA SER A 82 -14.66 -0.92 -35.71
C SER A 82 -14.54 -1.92 -36.87
N SER A 83 -15.60 -2.71 -37.08
CA SER A 83 -15.76 -3.50 -38.31
C SER A 83 -15.96 -2.64 -39.57
N GLU A 84 -16.39 -1.38 -39.40
CA GLU A 84 -16.46 -0.40 -40.49
C GLU A 84 -15.10 0.29 -40.70
N GLU A 85 -14.61 0.28 -41.94
CA GLU A 85 -13.28 0.78 -42.29
C GLU A 85 -13.08 2.25 -41.85
N GLY A 86 -12.04 2.49 -41.05
CA GLY A 86 -11.68 3.81 -40.56
C GLY A 86 -12.51 4.33 -39.39
N GLN A 87 -13.44 3.54 -38.84
CA GLN A 87 -14.20 3.90 -37.65
C GLN A 87 -13.61 3.29 -36.37
N ILE A 88 -13.94 3.88 -35.23
CA ILE A 88 -13.51 3.44 -33.90
C ILE A 88 -14.72 3.21 -33.01
N VAL A 89 -14.66 2.16 -32.20
CA VAL A 89 -15.62 1.88 -31.12
C VAL A 89 -14.99 2.29 -29.81
N GLN A 90 -15.74 3.03 -28.99
CA GLN A 90 -15.27 3.47 -27.68
C GLN A 90 -15.95 2.66 -26.57
N LEU A 91 -15.15 2.01 -25.72
CA LEU A 91 -15.64 1.45 -24.47
C LEU A 91 -15.44 2.46 -23.34
N ASN A 92 -16.50 2.64 -22.55
CA ASN A 92 -16.51 3.53 -21.39
C ASN A 92 -16.42 2.69 -20.12
N ASP A 93 -15.20 2.32 -19.77
CA ASP A 93 -14.95 1.46 -18.63
C ASP A 93 -15.08 2.26 -17.35
N PHE A 94 -15.46 1.57 -16.29
CA PHE A 94 -15.59 2.13 -14.95
C PHE A 94 -14.56 1.50 -14.03
N PHE A 95 -13.98 2.28 -13.14
CA PHE A 95 -13.20 1.76 -12.02
C PHE A 95 -13.57 2.47 -10.73
N SER A 96 -13.41 1.75 -9.63
CA SER A 96 -13.50 2.28 -8.27
C SER A 96 -12.55 1.53 -7.38
N PHE A 97 -11.89 2.23 -6.47
CA PHE A 97 -10.99 1.61 -5.53
C PHE A 97 -11.03 2.30 -4.17
N ASP A 98 -10.81 1.50 -3.15
CA ASP A 98 -10.40 1.95 -1.84
C ASP A 98 -9.22 1.09 -1.38
N ARG A 99 -8.92 1.11 -0.09
CA ARG A 99 -7.82 0.34 0.48
C ARG A 99 -8.01 -1.19 0.41
N HIS A 100 -9.25 -1.66 0.39
CA HIS A 100 -9.61 -3.07 0.51
C HIS A 100 -10.21 -3.63 -0.79
N HIS A 101 -10.89 -2.77 -1.54
CA HIS A 101 -11.66 -3.15 -2.71
C HIS A 101 -11.13 -2.51 -3.97
N PHE A 102 -11.12 -3.28 -5.04
CA PHE A 102 -10.90 -2.78 -6.39
C PHE A 102 -11.97 -3.36 -7.31
N ILE A 103 -12.65 -2.49 -8.05
CA ILE A 103 -13.64 -2.85 -9.04
C ILE A 103 -13.24 -2.20 -10.36
N TYR A 104 -13.26 -2.99 -11.43
CA TYR A 104 -13.18 -2.51 -12.79
C TYR A 104 -14.25 -3.20 -13.65
N GLU A 105 -14.95 -2.44 -14.48
CA GLU A 105 -15.95 -2.93 -15.39
C GLU A 105 -15.71 -2.36 -16.78
N SER A 106 -15.64 -3.24 -17.78
CA SER A 106 -15.65 -2.90 -19.18
C SER A 106 -16.72 -3.74 -19.88
N SER A 107 -17.81 -3.08 -20.27
CA SER A 107 -18.98 -3.74 -20.85
C SER A 107 -19.74 -2.78 -21.77
N GLY A 108 -20.71 -3.32 -22.52
CA GLY A 108 -21.67 -2.50 -23.28
C GLY A 108 -21.09 -1.89 -24.55
N ASN A 109 -20.43 -2.71 -25.37
CA ASN A 109 -19.96 -2.28 -26.67
C ASN A 109 -21.16 -2.05 -27.63
N ASP A 110 -21.35 -0.80 -28.08
CA ASP A 110 -22.50 -0.40 -28.90
C ASP A 110 -22.46 -0.95 -30.34
N GLU A 111 -21.28 -1.41 -30.78
CA GLU A 111 -20.99 -1.90 -32.13
C GLU A 111 -19.99 -3.07 -32.07
N ASN A 112 -19.84 -3.78 -33.19
CA ASN A 112 -18.78 -4.76 -33.33
C ASN A 112 -17.42 -4.06 -33.31
N PHE A 113 -16.44 -4.65 -32.62
CA PHE A 113 -15.08 -4.11 -32.60
C PHE A 113 -14.05 -5.23 -32.68
N PHE A 114 -12.83 -4.86 -33.03
CA PHE A 114 -11.71 -5.80 -33.11
C PHE A 114 -10.85 -5.74 -31.85
N LEU A 115 -10.62 -6.90 -31.25
CA LEU A 115 -9.71 -7.11 -30.13
C LEU A 115 -8.53 -7.95 -30.58
N ASN A 116 -7.31 -7.49 -30.31
CA ASN A 116 -6.14 -8.36 -30.46
C ASN A 116 -6.06 -9.29 -29.26
N THR A 117 -5.93 -10.57 -29.53
CA THR A 117 -5.78 -11.63 -28.51
C THR A 117 -4.44 -12.33 -28.71
N ASP A 118 -4.01 -13.14 -27.75
CA ASP A 118 -2.76 -13.91 -27.85
C ASP A 118 -2.76 -14.90 -29.03
N ILE A 119 -3.95 -15.34 -29.46
CA ILE A 119 -4.12 -16.40 -30.46
C ILE A 119 -4.69 -15.93 -31.79
N ILE A 120 -5.46 -14.83 -31.80
CA ILE A 120 -6.13 -14.27 -32.96
C ILE A 120 -5.92 -12.76 -32.96
N ASP A 121 -5.26 -12.27 -34.01
CA ASP A 121 -5.21 -10.84 -34.31
C ASP A 121 -6.57 -10.38 -34.85
N ASN A 122 -7.04 -9.21 -34.40
CA ASN A 122 -8.31 -8.61 -34.81
C ASN A 122 -9.51 -9.57 -34.66
N LEU A 123 -9.67 -10.21 -33.51
CA LEU A 123 -10.87 -10.98 -33.18
C LEU A 123 -12.10 -10.08 -33.19
N GLU A 124 -13.12 -10.40 -34.00
CA GLU A 124 -14.36 -9.64 -34.03
C GLU A 124 -15.20 -9.95 -32.78
N ILE A 125 -15.40 -8.95 -31.94
CA ILE A 125 -16.30 -9.00 -30.79
C ILE A 125 -17.65 -8.42 -31.20
N LEU A 126 -18.71 -9.21 -31.04
CA LEU A 126 -20.05 -8.81 -31.45
C LEU A 126 -20.63 -7.73 -30.53
N LYS A 127 -21.44 -6.85 -31.10
CA LYS A 127 -22.25 -5.85 -30.39
C LYS A 127 -22.95 -6.45 -29.16
N ASP A 128 -22.99 -5.67 -28.08
CA ASP A 128 -23.68 -5.98 -26.82
C ASP A 128 -23.23 -7.30 -26.15
N SER A 129 -22.04 -7.82 -26.50
CA SER A 129 -21.57 -9.12 -26.00
C SER A 129 -20.36 -9.03 -25.08
N TYR A 130 -19.52 -7.99 -25.20
CA TYR A 130 -18.32 -7.89 -24.41
C TYR A 130 -18.64 -7.54 -22.96
N LYS A 131 -18.09 -8.34 -22.04
CA LYS A 131 -18.18 -8.12 -20.60
C LYS A 131 -16.89 -8.55 -19.94
N LEU A 132 -16.26 -7.62 -19.23
CA LEU A 132 -15.15 -7.87 -18.33
C LEU A 132 -15.43 -7.15 -17.02
N PHE A 133 -15.57 -7.91 -15.94
CA PHE A 133 -15.76 -7.37 -14.60
C PHE A 133 -14.73 -7.97 -13.66
N ILE A 134 -13.89 -7.12 -13.08
CA ILE A 134 -12.84 -7.44 -12.11
C ILE A 134 -13.32 -6.97 -10.75
N ASN A 135 -13.39 -7.89 -9.78
CA ASN A 135 -13.78 -7.59 -8.41
C ASN A 135 -12.80 -8.20 -7.41
N ALA A 136 -11.97 -7.33 -6.81
CA ALA A 136 -11.08 -7.70 -5.73
C ALA A 136 -11.67 -7.27 -4.39
N GLN A 137 -11.84 -8.22 -3.48
CA GLN A 137 -12.27 -7.96 -2.09
C GLN A 137 -11.11 -7.90 -1.10
N SER A 138 -9.89 -8.15 -1.58
CA SER A 138 -8.67 -8.01 -0.80
C SER A 138 -7.55 -7.48 -1.67
N ILE A 139 -6.97 -6.36 -1.24
CA ILE A 139 -5.80 -5.77 -1.85
C ILE A 139 -4.57 -6.08 -1.00
N SER A 140 -3.46 -6.38 -1.66
CA SER A 140 -2.14 -6.64 -1.09
C SER A 140 -1.11 -5.64 -1.62
N ASN A 141 0.03 -5.52 -0.93
CA ASN A 141 1.15 -4.64 -1.31
C ASN A 141 0.74 -3.20 -1.68
N PHE A 142 -0.16 -2.61 -0.89
CA PHE A 142 -0.61 -1.22 -1.04
C PHE A 142 0.53 -0.25 -0.69
N GLN A 143 1.15 0.34 -1.71
CA GLN A 143 2.34 1.17 -1.60
C GLN A 143 2.11 2.56 -2.19
N ILE A 144 2.32 3.59 -1.37
CA ILE A 144 2.28 5.00 -1.79
C ILE A 144 3.71 5.52 -1.91
N THR A 145 4.00 6.18 -3.03
CA THR A 145 5.29 6.83 -3.29
C THR A 145 5.07 8.25 -3.82
N GLN A 146 6.05 9.13 -3.63
CA GLN A 146 6.03 10.45 -4.23
C GLN A 146 6.21 10.32 -5.75
N TYR A 147 5.32 10.92 -6.55
CA TYR A 147 5.47 10.94 -8.00
C TYR A 147 6.19 12.20 -8.48
N ASP A 148 5.70 13.37 -8.04
CA ASP A 148 6.34 14.66 -8.30
C ASP A 148 6.22 15.60 -7.08
N THR A 149 6.38 16.92 -7.24
CA THR A 149 6.32 17.86 -6.10
C THR A 149 4.93 17.94 -5.45
N ASN A 150 3.86 17.64 -6.19
CA ASN A 150 2.47 17.82 -5.77
C ASN A 150 1.61 16.55 -5.89
N GLY A 151 2.08 15.54 -6.62
CA GLY A 151 1.36 14.31 -6.92
C GLY A 151 1.98 13.07 -6.28
N HIS A 152 1.15 12.06 -6.09
CA HIS A 152 1.53 10.79 -5.51
C HIS A 152 1.22 9.64 -6.47
N ARG A 153 1.97 8.55 -6.32
CA ARG A 153 1.71 7.29 -6.99
C ARG A 153 1.26 6.26 -5.98
N LEU A 154 0.23 5.52 -6.32
CA LEU A 154 -0.22 4.34 -5.59
C LEU A 154 -0.03 3.11 -6.47
N SER A 155 0.55 2.06 -5.90
CA SER A 155 0.59 0.73 -6.51
C SER A 155 -0.03 -0.27 -5.55
N PHE A 156 -0.81 -1.20 -6.08
CA PHE A 156 -1.30 -2.34 -5.32
C PHE A 156 -1.57 -3.54 -6.22
N GLU A 157 -1.65 -4.73 -5.63
CA GLU A 157 -1.91 -5.97 -6.36
C GLU A 157 -2.75 -6.92 -5.52
N GLY A 158 -3.31 -7.96 -6.14
CA GLY A 158 -4.09 -8.96 -5.43
C GLY A 158 -4.64 -10.03 -6.34
N ILE A 159 -5.57 -10.81 -5.81
CA ILE A 159 -6.34 -11.80 -6.57
C ILE A 159 -7.77 -11.27 -6.67
N ALA A 160 -8.33 -11.28 -7.88
CA ALA A 160 -9.68 -10.81 -8.15
C ALA A 160 -10.55 -11.94 -8.73
N LEU A 161 -11.84 -11.85 -8.44
CA LEU A 161 -12.89 -12.57 -9.13
C LEU A 161 -13.16 -11.87 -10.46
N ILE A 162 -13.07 -12.61 -11.56
CA ILE A 162 -13.25 -12.09 -12.90
C ILE A 162 -14.46 -12.74 -13.56
N ASN A 163 -15.41 -11.91 -13.98
CA ASN A 163 -16.50 -12.33 -14.87
C ASN A 163 -16.18 -11.80 -16.27
N PHE A 164 -15.76 -12.70 -17.14
CA PHE A 164 -15.36 -12.39 -18.50
C PHE A 164 -16.17 -13.21 -19.50
N ASP A 165 -16.80 -12.54 -20.45
CA ASP A 165 -17.57 -13.17 -21.52
C ASP A 165 -17.62 -12.26 -22.75
N PHE A 166 -17.77 -12.86 -23.92
CA PHE A 166 -17.90 -12.18 -25.21
C PHE A 166 -18.44 -13.16 -26.26
N ASN A 167 -19.06 -12.65 -27.32
CA ASN A 167 -19.43 -13.46 -28.48
C ASN A 167 -18.62 -13.05 -29.70
N THR A 168 -18.28 -14.02 -30.55
CA THR A 168 -17.55 -13.82 -31.79
C THR A 168 -18.06 -14.79 -32.86
N ASN A 169 -17.92 -14.42 -34.13
CA ASN A 169 -18.12 -15.34 -35.26
C ASN A 169 -16.80 -16.00 -35.70
N ASP A 170 -15.66 -15.54 -35.19
CA ASP A 170 -14.33 -15.97 -35.61
C ASP A 170 -13.88 -17.19 -34.78
N ASN A 171 -14.11 -18.38 -35.34
CA ASN A 171 -13.76 -19.67 -34.72
C ASN A 171 -14.21 -19.77 -33.24
N PRO A 172 -15.52 -19.58 -32.96
CA PRO A 172 -16.04 -19.53 -31.58
C PRO A 172 -15.69 -20.79 -30.76
N GLU A 173 -15.55 -21.94 -31.40
CA GLU A 173 -15.19 -23.21 -30.79
C GLU A 173 -13.86 -23.18 -30.03
N ILE A 174 -12.94 -22.25 -30.39
CA ILE A 174 -11.65 -22.08 -29.71
C ILE A 174 -11.81 -21.58 -28.27
N PHE A 175 -12.90 -20.86 -27.98
CA PHE A 175 -13.17 -20.25 -26.68
C PHE A 175 -14.28 -20.97 -25.92
N GLU A 176 -15.25 -21.57 -26.62
CA GLU A 176 -16.40 -22.23 -26.00
C GLU A 176 -16.02 -23.32 -25.00
N GLU A 177 -14.94 -24.08 -25.26
CA GLU A 177 -14.49 -25.14 -24.34
C GLU A 177 -13.97 -24.60 -22.99
N PHE A 178 -13.59 -23.32 -22.94
CA PHE A 178 -13.08 -22.65 -21.75
C PHE A 178 -14.14 -21.78 -21.06
N LYS A 179 -15.28 -21.52 -21.71
CA LYS A 179 -16.39 -20.80 -21.10
C LYS A 179 -16.98 -21.64 -19.98
N SER A 180 -17.01 -21.07 -18.78
CA SER A 180 -17.59 -21.67 -17.59
C SER A 180 -18.70 -20.78 -17.03
N GLU A 181 -19.68 -21.38 -16.36
CA GLU A 181 -20.65 -20.63 -15.54
C GLU A 181 -20.00 -20.09 -14.25
N GLU A 182 -18.84 -20.63 -13.87
CA GLU A 182 -18.06 -20.17 -12.72
C GLU A 182 -17.18 -18.97 -13.09
N VAL A 183 -17.00 -18.06 -12.13
CA VAL A 183 -16.09 -16.91 -12.28
C VAL A 183 -14.63 -17.35 -12.19
N GLU A 184 -13.79 -16.74 -13.02
CA GLU A 184 -12.35 -17.03 -13.05
C GLU A 184 -11.62 -16.23 -11.96
N HIS A 185 -10.43 -16.72 -11.55
CA HIS A 185 -9.60 -16.02 -10.57
C HIS A 185 -8.27 -15.67 -11.22
N ALA A 186 -7.90 -14.39 -11.19
CA ALA A 186 -6.64 -13.92 -11.76
C ALA A 186 -5.93 -12.95 -10.81
N MET A 187 -4.60 -12.96 -10.87
CA MET A 187 -3.81 -11.93 -10.22
C MET A 187 -3.94 -10.63 -11.00
N PHE A 188 -3.96 -9.51 -10.30
CA PHE A 188 -4.00 -8.20 -10.92
C PHE A 188 -3.04 -7.25 -10.21
N LYS A 189 -2.59 -6.24 -10.93
CA LYS A 189 -1.81 -5.12 -10.42
C LYS A 189 -2.45 -3.82 -10.91
N VAL A 190 -2.50 -2.82 -10.05
CA VAL A 190 -2.99 -1.48 -10.40
C VAL A 190 -1.92 -0.47 -10.04
N GLU A 191 -1.63 0.43 -10.98
CA GLU A 191 -0.83 1.62 -10.77
C GLU A 191 -1.67 2.86 -11.02
N LEU A 192 -1.72 3.76 -10.05
CA LEU A 192 -2.50 5.00 -10.06
C LEU A 192 -1.57 6.19 -9.82
N ILE A 193 -1.83 7.27 -10.54
CA ILE A 193 -1.19 8.57 -10.33
C ILE A 193 -2.29 9.56 -9.96
N ASP A 194 -2.09 10.26 -8.84
CA ASP A 194 -2.82 11.46 -8.45
C ASP A 194 -1.96 12.66 -8.88
N GLY A 195 -2.43 13.39 -9.90
CA GLY A 195 -1.75 14.57 -10.45
C GLY A 195 -1.88 15.82 -9.57
N GLY A 196 -2.61 15.72 -8.45
CA GLY A 196 -2.87 16.80 -7.52
C GLY A 196 -4.23 17.47 -7.77
N ILE A 197 -4.33 18.74 -7.38
CA ILE A 197 -5.61 19.47 -7.37
C ILE A 197 -6.17 19.59 -8.80
N GLY A 198 -7.29 18.93 -9.08
CA GLY A 198 -8.01 19.00 -10.36
C GLY A 198 -8.37 17.64 -10.98
N GLY A 199 -8.01 16.52 -10.34
CA GLY A 199 -8.42 15.16 -10.75
C GLY A 199 -7.92 14.78 -12.15
N ALA A 200 -8.74 14.07 -12.95
CA ALA A 200 -8.41 13.69 -14.33
C ALA A 200 -7.83 14.82 -15.20
N SER A 201 -8.24 16.07 -14.98
CA SER A 201 -7.74 17.23 -15.73
C SER A 201 -6.34 17.70 -15.29
N ALA A 202 -5.89 17.29 -14.10
CA ALA A 202 -4.60 17.62 -13.51
C ALA A 202 -3.52 16.54 -13.72
N GLY A 203 -3.81 15.50 -14.53
CA GLY A 203 -2.82 14.49 -14.90
C GLY A 203 -2.94 13.16 -14.17
N ASP A 204 -4.09 12.88 -13.56
CA ASP A 204 -4.37 11.54 -13.03
C ASP A 204 -4.21 10.48 -14.13
N SER A 205 -3.76 9.28 -13.73
CA SER A 205 -3.70 8.12 -14.63
C SER A 205 -3.95 6.83 -13.88
N ILE A 206 -4.43 5.83 -14.61
CA ILE A 206 -4.57 4.46 -14.13
C ILE A 206 -4.03 3.49 -15.18
N GLU A 207 -3.32 2.48 -14.71
CA GLU A 207 -2.95 1.30 -15.46
C GLU A 207 -3.34 0.06 -14.65
N ILE A 208 -4.04 -0.87 -15.28
CA ILE A 208 -4.47 -2.13 -14.67
C ILE A 208 -3.81 -3.24 -15.46
N THR A 209 -3.01 -4.07 -14.81
CA THR A 209 -2.44 -5.28 -15.40
C THR A 209 -3.19 -6.48 -14.87
N LEU A 210 -3.81 -7.26 -15.75
CA LEU A 210 -4.38 -8.56 -15.43
C LEU A 210 -3.37 -9.65 -15.80
N MET A 211 -3.19 -10.63 -14.92
CA MET A 211 -2.23 -11.72 -15.08
C MET A 211 -2.96 -13.05 -14.88
N PRO A 212 -3.69 -13.54 -15.91
CA PRO A 212 -4.40 -14.80 -15.84
C PRO A 212 -3.41 -15.98 -15.96
N ASN A 213 -3.88 -17.18 -15.63
CA ASN A 213 -3.11 -18.41 -15.82
C ASN A 213 -4.02 -19.53 -16.35
N SER A 214 -3.42 -20.51 -17.03
CA SER A 214 -4.16 -21.57 -17.73
C SER A 214 -4.97 -22.50 -16.82
N VAL A 215 -4.80 -22.43 -15.49
CA VAL A 215 -5.46 -23.30 -14.52
C VAL A 215 -6.65 -22.60 -13.86
N ASP A 216 -6.43 -21.41 -13.29
CA ASP A 216 -7.45 -20.69 -12.50
C ASP A 216 -8.29 -19.73 -13.36
N ALA A 217 -7.79 -19.37 -14.55
CA ALA A 217 -8.42 -18.42 -15.47
C ALA A 217 -8.18 -18.84 -16.94
N PRO A 218 -8.62 -20.04 -17.35
CA PRO A 218 -8.31 -20.59 -18.67
C PRO A 218 -8.83 -19.76 -19.84
N LEU A 219 -10.05 -19.19 -19.77
CA LEU A 219 -10.60 -18.35 -20.84
C LEU A 219 -9.83 -17.04 -20.95
N LEU A 220 -9.59 -16.35 -19.82
CA LEU A 220 -8.77 -15.15 -19.81
C LEU A 220 -7.36 -15.42 -20.33
N PHE A 221 -6.72 -16.50 -19.90
CA PHE A 221 -5.39 -16.88 -20.38
C PHE A 221 -5.40 -17.18 -21.88
N LYS A 222 -6.47 -17.81 -22.38
CA LYS A 222 -6.62 -18.09 -23.80
C LYS A 222 -6.77 -16.83 -24.65
N VAL A 223 -7.40 -15.78 -24.11
CA VAL A 223 -7.60 -14.50 -24.82
C VAL A 223 -6.41 -13.56 -24.65
N PHE A 224 -5.86 -13.45 -23.43
CA PHE A 224 -4.90 -12.42 -23.07
C PHE A 224 -3.46 -12.95 -22.88
N GLY A 225 -3.25 -14.26 -22.92
CA GLY A 225 -1.93 -14.85 -22.65
C GLY A 225 -1.50 -14.64 -21.20
N ASP A 226 -0.21 -14.38 -20.97
CA ASP A 226 0.37 -14.25 -19.63
C ASP A 226 -0.04 -12.94 -18.92
N ASN A 227 -0.32 -11.87 -19.67
CA ASN A 227 -0.75 -10.59 -19.11
C ASN A 227 -1.44 -9.71 -20.15
N GLU A 228 -2.38 -8.87 -19.68
CA GLU A 228 -2.99 -7.79 -20.46
C GLU A 228 -3.01 -6.49 -19.67
N ILE A 229 -2.76 -5.38 -20.36
CA ILE A 229 -2.74 -4.04 -19.76
C ILE A 229 -3.95 -3.24 -20.22
N PHE A 230 -4.81 -2.89 -19.26
CA PHE A 230 -5.93 -1.99 -19.45
C PHE A 230 -5.50 -0.58 -19.05
N SER A 231 -5.30 0.26 -20.06
CA SER A 231 -5.06 1.70 -19.91
C SER A 231 -5.88 2.48 -20.95
N GLY A 232 -6.09 3.76 -20.71
CA GLY A 232 -6.86 4.61 -21.60
C GLY A 232 -6.92 6.05 -21.11
N LYS A 233 -7.68 6.88 -21.82
CA LYS A 233 -7.85 8.27 -21.41
C LYS A 233 -8.81 8.35 -20.23
N LEU A 234 -8.38 8.93 -19.12
CA LEU A 234 -9.29 9.29 -18.03
C LEU A 234 -10.22 10.42 -18.49
N ASP A 235 -11.51 10.25 -18.22
CA ASP A 235 -12.54 11.22 -18.55
C ASP A 235 -13.06 11.95 -17.30
N VAL A 236 -14.11 11.39 -16.68
CA VAL A 236 -14.62 11.83 -15.38
C VAL A 236 -14.04 10.89 -14.33
N ALA A 237 -12.91 11.26 -13.75
CA ALA A 237 -12.24 10.49 -12.71
C ALA A 237 -11.64 11.40 -11.64
N GLU A 238 -11.62 10.89 -10.42
CA GLU A 238 -10.96 11.50 -9.27
C GLU A 238 -10.17 10.41 -8.55
N ILE A 239 -8.86 10.61 -8.46
CA ILE A 239 -7.95 9.79 -7.66
C ILE A 239 -7.45 10.69 -6.53
N THR A 240 -7.64 10.27 -5.29
CA THR A 240 -7.10 10.99 -4.14
C THR A 240 -6.12 10.09 -3.41
N ILE A 241 -4.87 10.54 -3.28
CA ILE A 241 -3.83 9.84 -2.53
C ILE A 241 -3.27 10.79 -1.46
N ASN A 242 -3.66 10.54 -0.22
CA ASN A 242 -3.13 11.19 0.97
C ASN A 242 -1.87 10.45 1.44
N ASN A 243 -0.73 11.13 1.47
CA ASN A 243 0.48 10.57 2.04
C ASN A 243 0.37 10.50 3.59
N PRO A 244 0.51 9.30 4.21
CA PRO A 244 0.52 9.17 5.67
C PRO A 244 1.68 9.91 6.35
N THR A 245 2.78 10.16 5.63
CA THR A 245 3.98 10.75 6.22
C THR A 245 3.83 12.27 6.36
N ARG A 246 3.23 12.69 7.47
CA ARG A 246 3.56 13.94 8.16
C ARG A 246 4.39 13.66 9.39
#